data_AF-A0A0F2SD55-F1
#
_entry.id   AF-A0A0F2SD55-F1
#
_cell.length_a   1.000
_cell.length_b   1.000
_cell.length_c   1.000
_cell.angle_alpha   90.00
_cell.angle_beta   90.00
_cell.angle_gamma   90.00
#
_symmetry.space_group_name_H-M   'P 1'
#
loop_
_entity.id
_entity.type
_entity.pdbx_description
1 polymer ?
#
loop_
_entity_poly.entity_id
_entity_poly.type
_entity_poly.pdbx_seq_one_letter_code
_entity_poly.pdbx_strand_id
1 'polypeptide(L)'
;MRQTIRQWRIHLKPGLKLEDIAREVNPVLQGWINYYGRFYKSQMYPVLRHMNNALVQWARRKYKKLEIHKTRAENFLGNIAKREPKLFVHWKMGIKPTAG
;
A
#
# COMPACT_ATOMS: atom_id res chain seq x y z
N MET A 1 -14.39 2.24 -2.49
CA MET A 1 -12.96 2.26 -2.09
C MET A 1 -12.14 1.11 -2.68
N ARG A 2 -12.41 -0.18 -2.35
CA ARG A 2 -11.60 -1.29 -2.90
C ARG A 2 -11.62 -1.37 -4.43
N GLN A 3 -12.76 -1.06 -5.05
CA GLN A 3 -12.86 -0.98 -6.51
C GLN A 3 -11.96 0.12 -7.10
N THR A 4 -11.90 1.29 -6.46
CA THR A 4 -11.00 2.38 -6.83
C THR A 4 -9.53 1.94 -6.76
N ILE A 5 -9.14 1.23 -5.69
CA ILE A 5 -7.78 0.64 -5.57
C ILE A 5 -7.49 -0.31 -6.75
N ARG A 6 -8.47 -1.16 -7.12
CA ARG A 6 -8.34 -2.07 -8.28
C ARG A 6 -8.22 -1.31 -9.60
N GLN A 7 -8.93 -0.19 -9.76
CA GLN A 7 -8.90 0.64 -10.96
C GLN A 7 -7.55 1.34 -11.18
N TRP A 8 -6.82 1.68 -10.12
CA TRP A 8 -5.44 2.20 -10.25
C TRP A 8 -4.48 1.23 -10.94
N ARG A 9 -4.80 -0.08 -10.94
CA ARG A 9 -4.01 -1.13 -11.60
C ARG A 9 -2.52 -1.03 -11.29
N ILE A 10 -2.18 -0.70 -10.04
CA ILE A 10 -0.79 -0.41 -9.60
C ILE A 10 0.16 -1.56 -9.98
N HIS A 11 -0.31 -2.80 -9.87
CA HIS A 11 0.45 -4.00 -10.26
C HIS A 11 0.87 -4.05 -11.74
N LEU A 12 0.22 -3.29 -12.63
CA LEU A 12 0.57 -3.18 -14.05
C LEU A 12 1.55 -2.03 -14.35
N LYS A 13 1.96 -1.26 -13.34
CA LYS A 13 2.89 -0.12 -13.47
C LYS A 13 4.26 -0.40 -12.82
N PRO A 14 5.01 -1.46 -13.20
CA PRO A 14 6.30 -1.79 -12.57
C PRO A 14 7.38 -0.72 -12.79
N GLY A 15 7.26 0.09 -13.85
CA GLY A 15 8.20 1.18 -14.16
C GLY A 15 8.13 2.36 -13.19
N LEU A 16 6.99 2.58 -12.50
CA LEU A 16 6.86 3.67 -11.53
C LEU A 16 7.71 3.42 -10.29
N LYS A 17 8.21 4.47 -9.65
CA LYS A 17 8.82 4.37 -8.32
C LYS A 17 7.72 4.28 -7.26
N LEU A 18 8.09 3.78 -6.08
CA LEU A 18 7.15 3.67 -4.97
C LEU A 18 6.63 5.05 -4.52
N GLU A 19 7.49 6.08 -4.61
CA GLU A 19 7.15 7.48 -4.36
C GLU A 19 6.11 8.02 -5.36
N ASP A 20 6.21 7.68 -6.64
CA ASP A 20 5.25 8.14 -7.64
C ASP A 20 3.86 7.54 -7.36
N ILE A 21 3.82 6.26 -6.99
CA ILE A 21 2.58 5.59 -6.56
C ILE A 21 2.03 6.27 -5.30
N ALA A 22 2.89 6.62 -4.35
CA ALA A 22 2.48 7.33 -3.15
C ALA A 22 1.88 8.71 -3.48
N ARG A 23 2.47 9.47 -4.41
CA ARG A 23 1.95 10.76 -4.84
C ARG A 23 0.56 10.65 -5.49
N GLU A 24 0.33 9.64 -6.33
CA GLU A 24 -1.00 9.41 -6.95
C GLU A 24 -2.06 9.01 -5.92
N VAL A 25 -1.69 8.20 -4.94
CA VAL A 25 -2.65 7.49 -4.08
C VAL A 25 -2.92 8.22 -2.75
N ASN A 26 -1.92 8.89 -2.18
CA ASN A 26 -2.03 9.52 -0.85
C ASN A 26 -3.17 10.54 -0.74
N PRO A 27 -3.43 11.44 -1.71
CA PRO A 27 -4.53 12.40 -1.59
C PRO A 27 -5.89 11.70 -1.46
N VAL A 28 -6.12 10.63 -2.22
CA VAL A 28 -7.38 9.87 -2.18
C VAL A 28 -7.51 9.09 -0.88
N LEU A 29 -6.43 8.42 -0.43
CA LEU A 29 -6.43 7.72 0.86
C LEU A 29 -6.64 8.67 2.02
N GLN A 30 -6.02 9.84 2.01
CA GLN A 30 -6.20 10.87 3.03
C GLN A 30 -7.66 11.33 3.09
N GLY A 31 -8.29 11.56 1.93
CA GLY A 31 -9.71 11.90 1.85
C GLY A 31 -10.61 10.82 2.47
N TRP A 32 -10.38 9.55 2.14
CA TRP A 32 -11.13 8.44 2.73
C TRP A 32 -10.93 8.34 4.24
N ILE A 33 -9.70 8.50 4.72
CA ILE A 33 -9.42 8.43 6.16
C ILE A 33 -10.05 9.61 6.90
N ASN A 34 -9.98 10.82 6.35
CA ASN A 34 -10.58 12.00 6.97
C ASN A 34 -12.11 11.88 7.05
N TYR A 35 -12.75 11.38 5.97
CA TYR A 35 -14.21 11.28 5.91
C TYR A 35 -14.74 10.07 6.70
N TYR A 36 -14.18 8.87 6.48
CA TYR A 36 -14.73 7.62 7.02
C TYR A 36 -13.98 7.12 8.27
N GLY A 37 -12.74 7.55 8.49
CA GLY A 37 -11.87 7.02 9.55
C GLY A 37 -12.33 7.36 10.97
N ARG A 38 -13.16 8.39 11.17
CA ARG A 38 -13.70 8.74 12.49
C ARG A 38 -14.75 7.73 12.97
N PHE A 39 -15.63 7.29 12.08
CA PHE A 39 -16.80 6.49 12.44
C PHE A 39 -16.65 5.01 12.08
N TYR A 40 -15.85 4.68 11.06
CA TYR A 40 -15.78 3.33 10.50
C TYR A 40 -14.35 2.76 10.52
N LYS A 41 -13.64 2.91 11.65
CA LYS A 41 -12.25 2.44 11.82
C LYS A 41 -12.07 0.96 11.44
N SER A 42 -12.97 0.10 11.91
CA SER A 42 -12.94 -1.34 11.63
C SER A 42 -13.14 -1.66 10.14
N GLN A 43 -13.95 -0.87 9.43
CA GLN A 43 -14.17 -1.04 7.99
C GLN A 43 -13.06 -0.41 7.13
N MET A 44 -12.40 0.62 7.65
CA MET A 44 -11.26 1.27 7.00
C MET A 44 -10.02 0.37 7.00
N TYR A 45 -9.77 -0.35 8.10
CA TYR A 45 -8.62 -1.25 8.23
C TYR A 45 -8.46 -2.24 7.05
N PRO A 46 -9.48 -3.01 6.64
CA PRO A 46 -9.32 -3.94 5.53
C PRO A 46 -9.22 -3.25 4.16
N VAL A 47 -9.65 -2.00 4.00
CA VAL A 47 -9.40 -1.21 2.78
C VAL A 47 -7.92 -0.83 2.69
N LEU A 48 -7.34 -0.34 3.78
CA LEU A 48 -5.92 0.03 3.84
C LEU A 48 -5.01 -1.21 3.74
N ARG A 49 -5.44 -2.35 4.29
CA ARG A 49 -4.77 -3.64 4.06
C ARG A 49 -4.86 -4.08 2.59
N HIS A 50 -5.99 -3.86 1.93
CA HIS A 50 -6.12 -4.15 0.49
C HIS A 50 -5.18 -3.28 -0.35
N MET A 51 -4.96 -2.02 0.04
CA MET A 51 -3.94 -1.16 -0.56
C MET A 51 -2.54 -1.74 -0.39
N ASN A 52 -2.17 -2.19 0.81
CA ASN A 52 -0.88 -2.88 1.04
C ASN A 52 -0.74 -4.12 0.14
N ASN A 53 -1.80 -4.92 -0.04
CA ASN A 53 -1.77 -6.07 -0.95
C ASN A 53 -1.52 -5.66 -2.42
N ALA A 54 -2.07 -4.53 -2.86
CA ALA A 54 -1.82 -4.00 -4.20
C ALA A 54 -0.34 -3.59 -4.37
N LEU A 55 0.25 -2.94 -3.35
CA LEU A 55 1.67 -2.61 -3.33
C LEU A 55 2.55 -3.87 -3.35
N VAL A 56 2.19 -4.91 -2.59
CA VAL A 56 2.89 -6.20 -2.60
C VAL A 56 2.88 -6.80 -4.00
N GLN A 57 1.73 -6.82 -4.68
CA GLN A 57 1.67 -7.31 -6.06
C GLN A 57 2.52 -6.48 -7.02
N TRP A 58 2.53 -5.15 -6.86
CA TRP A 58 3.44 -4.29 -7.62
C TRP A 58 4.91 -4.62 -7.37
N ALA A 59 5.31 -4.81 -6.11
CA ALA A 59 6.70 -5.15 -5.76
C ALA A 59 7.12 -6.49 -6.37
N ARG A 60 6.21 -7.49 -6.36
CA ARG A 60 6.43 -8.78 -7.02
C ARG A 60 6.60 -8.66 -8.54
N ARG A 61 5.89 -7.74 -9.19
CA ARG A 61 5.98 -7.50 -10.63
C ARG A 61 7.22 -6.67 -11.00
N LYS A 62 7.62 -5.74 -10.15
CA LYS A 62 8.79 -4.88 -10.35
C LYS A 62 10.11 -5.61 -10.13
N TYR A 63 10.20 -6.43 -9.10
CA TYR A 63 11.45 -7.09 -8.71
C TYR A 63 11.36 -8.60 -8.95
N LYS A 64 12.15 -9.10 -9.91
CA LYS A 64 12.22 -10.54 -10.23
C LYS A 64 12.52 -11.44 -9.03
N LYS A 65 13.39 -10.98 -8.13
CA LYS A 65 13.72 -11.71 -6.87
C LYS A 65 12.53 -11.87 -5.92
N LEU A 66 11.49 -11.05 -6.05
CA LEU A 66 10.29 -11.05 -5.20
C LEU A 66 9.10 -11.71 -5.88
N GLU A 67 9.18 -12.04 -7.18
CA GLU A 67 8.06 -12.52 -8.00
C GLU A 67 7.38 -13.76 -7.40
N ILE A 68 8.18 -14.73 -6.96
CA ILE A 68 7.72 -16.03 -6.47
C ILE A 68 7.21 -15.93 -5.02
N HIS A 69 7.90 -15.19 -4.15
CA HIS A 69 7.66 -15.24 -2.71
C HIS A 69 6.89 -14.02 -2.20
N LYS A 70 5.57 -14.18 -2.05
CA LYS A 70 4.69 -13.14 -1.47
C LYS A 70 5.19 -12.63 -0.13
N THR A 71 5.59 -13.51 0.79
CA THR A 71 6.09 -13.13 2.12
C THR A 71 7.36 -12.28 2.03
N ARG A 72 8.27 -12.57 1.08
CA ARG A 72 9.47 -11.73 0.88
C ARG A 72 9.10 -10.35 0.35
N ALA A 73 8.11 -10.25 -0.54
CA ALA A 73 7.61 -8.97 -1.02
C ALA A 73 6.91 -8.15 0.07
N GLU A 74 6.14 -8.81 0.94
CA GLU A 74 5.55 -8.20 2.14
C GLU A 74 6.64 -7.68 3.08
N ASN A 75 7.63 -8.52 3.42
CA ASN A 75 8.75 -8.13 4.29
C ASN A 75 9.58 -6.99 3.68
N PHE A 76 9.83 -7.02 2.37
CA PHE A 76 10.51 -5.95 1.65
C PHE A 76 9.79 -4.61 1.81
N LEU A 77 8.48 -4.57 1.54
CA LEU A 77 7.69 -3.36 1.74
C LEU A 77 7.56 -2.98 3.22
N GLY A 78 7.46 -3.96 4.11
CA GLY A 78 7.45 -3.74 5.56
C GLY A 78 8.74 -3.08 6.05
N ASN A 79 9.89 -3.47 5.50
CA ASN A 79 11.18 -2.86 5.81
C ASN A 79 11.28 -1.43 5.25
N ILE A 80 10.74 -1.17 4.05
CA ILE A 80 10.63 0.21 3.54
C ILE A 80 9.71 1.03 4.44
N ALA A 81 8.55 0.50 4.85
CA ALA A 81 7.62 1.18 5.73
C ALA A 81 8.20 1.46 7.12
N LYS A 82 9.13 0.63 7.61
CA LYS A 82 9.91 0.90 8.83
C LYS A 82 10.86 2.10 8.64
N ARG A 83 11.52 2.20 7.48
CA ARG A 83 12.48 3.28 7.15
C ARG A 83 11.79 4.61 6.81
N GLU A 84 10.71 4.54 6.05
CA GLU A 84 9.95 5.69 5.55
C GLU A 84 8.46 5.57 5.90
N PRO A 85 8.11 5.67 7.20
CA PRO A 85 6.72 5.48 7.65
C PRO A 85 5.76 6.55 7.10
N LYS A 86 6.28 7.71 6.65
CA LYS A 86 5.48 8.82 6.10
C LYS A 86 5.22 8.71 4.60
N LEU A 87 5.81 7.71 3.91
CA LEU A 87 5.66 7.58 2.46
C LEU A 87 4.20 7.34 2.06
N PHE A 88 3.46 6.55 2.85
CA PHE A 88 2.02 6.40 2.70
C PHE A 88 1.29 6.86 3.96
N VAL A 89 0.12 7.47 3.77
CA VAL A 89 -0.71 7.99 4.87
C VAL A 89 -1.08 6.90 5.88
N HIS A 90 -1.43 5.70 5.41
CA HIS A 90 -1.81 4.59 6.27
C HIS A 90 -0.63 3.91 6.97
N TRP A 91 0.60 4.04 6.44
CA TRP A 91 1.80 3.56 7.13
C TRP A 91 2.11 4.40 8.37
N LYS A 92 1.90 5.72 8.30
CA LYS A 92 2.01 6.62 9.47
C LYS A 92 1.04 6.23 10.59
N MET A 93 -0.09 5.61 10.25
CA MET A 93 -1.10 5.12 11.20
C MET A 93 -0.78 3.72 11.76
N GLY A 94 0.35 3.12 11.39
CA GLY A 94 0.74 1.78 11.81
C GLY A 94 0.16 0.65 10.95
N ILE A 95 -0.64 0.96 9.92
CA ILE A 95 -1.21 -0.04 9.00
C ILE A 95 -0.19 -0.30 7.89
N LYS A 96 0.89 -0.99 8.25
CA LYS A 96 2.00 -1.33 7.36
C LYS A 96 1.95 -2.80 6.94
N PRO A 97 2.58 -3.17 5.81
CA PRO A 97 2.84 -4.56 5.48
C PRO A 97 3.65 -5.23 6.59
N THR A 98 3.43 -6.52 6.81
CA THR A 98 4.22 -7.29 7.79
C THR A 98 5.69 -7.18 7.43
N ALA A 99 6.49 -6.72 8.38
CA ALA A 99 7.93 -6.78 8.30
C ALA A 99 8.34 -7.90 9.24
N GLY A 100 8.84 -8.99 8.67
CA GLY A 100 9.52 -10.05 9.42
C GLY A 100 10.65 -9.53 10.30
#